data_AF-A0A7C7VZY6-F1
#
_entry.id   AF-A0A7C7VZY6-F1
#
_cell.length_a   1.000
_cell.length_b   1.000
_cell.length_c   1.000
_cell.angle_alpha   90.00
_cell.angle_beta   90.00
_cell.angle_gamma   90.00
#
_symmetry.space_group_name_H-M   'P 1'
#
loop_
_entity.id
_entity.type
_entity.pdbx_description
1 polymer ?
#
loop_
_entity_poly.entity_id
_entity_poly.type
_entity_poly.pdbx_seq_one_letter_code
_entity_poly.pdbx_strand_id
1 'polypeptide(L)'
;MSNYRSEDIQVLEGLEPVRKRPGMYIGSTSSTGLHHLLWEILDNCVDEALNGHCDTINVVLDKDHGVTIKDNGRGIPVDAYRKTKKSAMEILFTTLHSGGKFGQGSYKVSGGLHGVGMAVVCALSENLVATSRRDGFEWSQAYSRGKPTSKLKKGKPARNYGTTVYFKPDSQIFPKIEFNPKYILERAESKAFLNKGLRINVSENSNSHTFYYPEGIQDYIKKIVGQKPTLMDKPFYVEKEDNLLKLETAFLWTPTTDTQILSFANSIRTIDGGTHEIGFRNGITKAVRAYIDRRKLLPK
;
A
#
# COMPACT_ATOMS: atom_id res chain seq x y z
N MET A 1 -40.47 -19.27 -24.46
CA MET A 1 -39.88 -19.04 -23.12
C MET A 1 -38.52 -19.72 -23.11
N SER A 2 -37.45 -18.99 -22.76
CA SER A 2 -36.15 -19.62 -22.53
C SER A 2 -36.27 -20.47 -21.26
N ASN A 3 -36.02 -21.78 -21.39
CA ASN A 3 -36.04 -22.71 -20.26
C ASN A 3 -34.76 -22.50 -19.44
N TYR A 4 -34.83 -21.62 -18.45
CA TYR A 4 -33.78 -21.44 -17.45
C TYR A 4 -33.80 -22.62 -16.46
N ARG A 5 -32.70 -23.38 -16.39
CA ARG A 5 -32.56 -24.61 -15.59
C ARG A 5 -31.35 -24.53 -14.68
N SER A 6 -31.26 -25.47 -13.73
CA SER A 6 -30.12 -25.56 -12.81
C SER A 6 -28.78 -25.72 -13.53
N GLU A 7 -28.75 -26.35 -14.71
CA GLU A 7 -27.56 -26.51 -15.55
C GLU A 7 -27.03 -25.18 -16.12
N ASP A 8 -27.86 -24.13 -16.19
CA ASP A 8 -27.46 -22.79 -16.63
C ASP A 8 -26.78 -21.97 -15.50
N ILE A 9 -26.79 -22.50 -14.26
CA ILE A 9 -26.18 -21.84 -13.11
C ILE A 9 -24.69 -22.21 -13.04
N GLN A 10 -23.83 -21.22 -13.23
CA GLN A 10 -22.38 -21.37 -13.10
C GLN A 10 -21.88 -20.83 -11.76
N VAL A 11 -21.17 -21.67 -10.99
CA VAL A 11 -20.43 -21.27 -9.79
C VAL A 11 -18.96 -21.12 -10.18
N LEU A 12 -18.37 -19.96 -9.87
CA LEU A 12 -16.95 -19.69 -10.09
C LEU A 12 -16.21 -19.89 -8.77
N GLU A 13 -15.20 -20.76 -8.77
CA GLU A 13 -14.47 -21.15 -7.55
C GLU A 13 -13.09 -20.48 -7.45
N GLY A 14 -12.60 -20.34 -6.21
CA GLY A 14 -11.27 -19.81 -5.93
C GLY A 14 -11.07 -18.40 -6.50
N LEU A 15 -10.12 -18.26 -7.42
CA LEU A 15 -9.75 -16.98 -8.04
C LEU A 15 -10.30 -16.78 -9.45
N GLU A 16 -11.14 -17.71 -9.94
CA GLU A 16 -11.81 -17.54 -11.23
C GLU A 16 -12.72 -16.29 -11.31
N PRO A 17 -13.49 -15.92 -10.26
CA PRO A 17 -14.27 -14.69 -10.28
C PRO A 17 -13.43 -13.44 -10.54
N VAL A 18 -12.22 -13.38 -9.97
CA VAL A 18 -11.29 -12.25 -10.13
C VAL A 18 -10.88 -12.09 -11.58
N ARG A 19 -10.52 -13.19 -12.25
CA ARG A 19 -10.13 -13.18 -13.65
C ARG A 19 -11.30 -12.90 -14.59
N LYS A 20 -12.50 -13.37 -14.26
CA LYS A 20 -13.71 -13.14 -15.07
C LYS A 20 -14.24 -11.72 -14.96
N ARG A 21 -14.04 -11.08 -13.80
CA ARG A 21 -14.53 -9.73 -13.47
C ARG A 21 -13.45 -8.87 -12.78
N PRO A 22 -12.30 -8.63 -13.44
CA PRO A 22 -11.17 -7.93 -12.82
C PRO A 22 -11.51 -6.50 -12.39
N GLY A 23 -12.39 -5.80 -13.13
CA GLY A 23 -12.83 -4.44 -12.78
C GLY A 23 -13.48 -4.33 -11.40
N MET A 24 -14.09 -5.39 -10.88
CA MET A 24 -14.64 -5.40 -9.52
C MET A 24 -13.55 -5.31 -8.43
N TYR A 25 -12.34 -5.80 -8.72
CA TYR A 25 -11.24 -5.91 -7.77
C TYR A 25 -10.19 -4.82 -7.94
N ILE A 26 -9.90 -4.43 -9.19
CA ILE A 26 -8.84 -3.46 -9.53
C ILE A 26 -9.35 -2.21 -10.26
N GLY A 27 -10.68 -2.05 -10.33
CA GLY A 27 -11.37 -0.91 -10.98
C GLY A 27 -11.44 -1.02 -12.51
N SER A 28 -10.31 -1.26 -13.18
CA SER A 28 -10.25 -1.40 -14.64
C SER A 28 -9.15 -2.37 -15.07
N THR A 29 -9.11 -2.76 -16.34
CA THR A 29 -7.97 -3.46 -16.96
C THR A 29 -7.09 -2.54 -17.80
N SER A 30 -7.22 -1.22 -17.57
CA SER A 30 -6.36 -0.20 -18.20
C SER A 30 -5.09 0.02 -17.36
N SER A 31 -4.31 1.04 -17.71
CA SER A 31 -3.12 1.44 -16.95
C SER A 31 -3.41 1.62 -15.45
N THR A 32 -4.57 2.15 -15.07
CA THR A 32 -4.94 2.34 -13.66
C THR A 32 -4.97 1.02 -12.89
N GLY A 33 -5.67 0.00 -13.40
CA GLY A 33 -5.72 -1.32 -12.77
C GLY A 33 -4.41 -2.08 -12.82
N LEU A 34 -3.61 -1.88 -13.88
CA LEU A 34 -2.26 -2.43 -13.97
C LEU A 34 -1.38 -1.94 -12.81
N HIS A 35 -1.35 -0.63 -12.58
CA HIS A 35 -0.63 -0.05 -11.45
C HIS A 35 -1.23 -0.46 -10.11
N HIS A 36 -2.54 -0.72 -10.04
CA HIS A 36 -3.20 -1.23 -8.85
C HIS A 36 -2.61 -2.55 -8.36
N LEU A 37 -2.18 -3.43 -9.27
CA LEU A 37 -1.47 -4.66 -8.88
C LEU A 37 -0.18 -4.36 -8.10
N LEU A 38 0.57 -3.35 -8.55
CA LEU A 38 1.79 -2.91 -7.88
C LEU A 38 1.46 -2.30 -6.51
N TRP A 39 0.43 -1.44 -6.45
CA TRP A 39 -0.01 -0.79 -5.20
C TRP A 39 -0.39 -1.81 -4.13
N GLU A 40 -1.10 -2.88 -4.50
CA GLU A 40 -1.48 -3.92 -3.54
C GLU A 40 -0.29 -4.59 -2.87
N ILE A 41 0.79 -4.86 -3.61
CA ILE A 41 2.00 -5.42 -3.02
C ILE A 41 2.78 -4.37 -2.23
N LEU A 42 2.94 -3.15 -2.77
CA LEU A 42 3.63 -2.05 -2.10
C LEU A 42 2.96 -1.68 -0.78
N ASP A 43 1.63 -1.62 -0.74
CA ASP A 43 0.86 -1.30 0.46
C ASP A 43 1.00 -2.38 1.54
N ASN A 44 1.11 -3.65 1.15
CA ASN A 44 1.45 -4.72 2.11
C ASN A 44 2.85 -4.54 2.72
N CYS A 45 3.83 -4.08 1.94
CA CYS A 45 5.16 -3.75 2.46
C CYS A 45 5.14 -2.52 3.38
N VAL A 46 4.35 -1.49 3.04
CA VAL A 46 4.16 -0.29 3.87
C VAL A 46 3.44 -0.64 5.18
N ASP A 47 2.52 -1.60 5.17
CA ASP A 47 1.87 -2.07 6.40
C ASP A 47 2.87 -2.70 7.39
N GLU A 48 3.93 -3.37 6.91
CA GLU A 48 5.03 -3.79 7.80
C GLU A 48 5.79 -2.59 8.39
N ALA A 49 5.96 -1.51 7.63
CA ALA A 49 6.63 -0.30 8.10
C ALA A 49 5.78 0.47 9.12
N LEU A 50 4.48 0.59 8.89
CA LEU A 50 3.51 1.17 9.82
C LEU A 50 3.50 0.48 11.18
N ASN A 51 3.89 -0.80 11.23
CA ASN A 51 3.96 -1.59 12.45
C ASN A 51 5.39 -1.74 12.99
N GLY A 52 6.34 -0.95 12.47
CA GLY A 52 7.72 -0.87 12.97
C GLY A 52 8.59 -2.07 12.62
N HIS A 53 8.20 -2.86 11.61
CA HIS A 53 8.93 -4.06 11.22
C HIS A 53 9.74 -3.92 9.92
N CYS A 54 9.49 -2.87 9.13
CA CYS A 54 10.14 -2.62 7.85
C CYS A 54 10.66 -1.19 7.81
N ASP A 55 11.88 -1.00 7.32
CA ASP A 55 12.49 0.33 7.12
C ASP A 55 12.92 0.57 5.67
N THR A 56 12.94 -0.47 4.83
CA THR A 56 13.44 -0.40 3.46
C THR A 56 12.59 -1.26 2.52
N ILE A 57 12.05 -0.62 1.48
CA ILE A 57 11.34 -1.26 0.38
C ILE A 57 12.08 -1.00 -0.92
N ASN A 58 12.21 -2.02 -1.75
CA ASN A 58 12.79 -1.93 -3.09
C ASN A 58 11.73 -2.34 -4.11
N VAL A 59 11.46 -1.47 -5.08
CA VAL A 59 10.57 -1.69 -6.21
C VAL A 59 11.43 -1.72 -7.48
N VAL A 60 11.38 -2.81 -8.22
CA VAL A 60 12.13 -2.99 -9.47
C VAL A 60 11.13 -3.21 -10.60
N LEU A 61 11.24 -2.40 -11.65
CA LEU A 61 10.59 -2.65 -12.93
C LEU A 61 11.52 -3.53 -13.77
N ASP A 62 11.12 -4.77 -13.98
CA ASP A 62 11.92 -5.79 -14.64
C ASP A 62 11.80 -5.67 -16.18
N LYS A 63 12.86 -6.09 -16.89
CA LYS A 63 12.96 -5.99 -18.36
C LYS A 63 11.89 -6.78 -19.12
N ASP A 64 11.28 -7.76 -18.47
CA ASP A 64 10.23 -8.62 -19.02
C ASP A 64 8.82 -8.08 -18.76
N HIS A 65 8.71 -6.79 -18.40
CA HIS A 65 7.48 -6.12 -17.98
C HIS A 65 6.89 -6.65 -16.66
N GLY A 66 7.67 -7.43 -15.90
CA GLY A 66 7.35 -7.80 -14.53
C GLY A 66 7.71 -6.70 -13.53
N VAL A 67 7.29 -6.92 -12.29
CA VAL A 67 7.61 -6.05 -11.16
C VAL A 67 8.06 -6.90 -9.99
N THR A 68 9.19 -6.55 -9.40
CA THR A 68 9.68 -7.12 -8.15
C THR A 68 9.56 -6.10 -7.03
N ILE A 69 8.83 -6.44 -5.96
CA ILE A 69 8.78 -5.64 -4.73
C ILE A 69 9.36 -6.46 -3.58
N LYS A 70 10.29 -5.85 -2.85
CA LYS A 70 10.99 -6.46 -1.71
C LYS A 70 10.98 -5.55 -0.50
N ASP A 71 10.52 -6.07 0.63
CA ASP A 71 10.66 -5.44 1.94
C ASP A 71 11.68 -6.18 2.82
N ASN A 72 12.04 -5.56 3.95
CA ASN A 72 12.75 -6.18 5.05
C ASN A 72 11.88 -6.35 6.30
N GLY A 73 10.56 -6.54 6.11
CA GLY A 73 9.59 -6.80 7.17
C GLY A 73 9.74 -8.16 7.83
N ARG A 74 8.72 -8.63 8.55
CA ARG A 74 8.74 -9.93 9.26
C ARG A 74 8.79 -11.15 8.32
N GLY A 75 8.34 -11.00 7.08
CA GLY A 75 8.17 -12.09 6.13
C GLY A 75 6.82 -12.82 6.27
N ILE A 76 6.16 -13.09 5.15
CA ILE A 76 4.88 -13.83 5.10
C ILE A 76 5.00 -15.19 5.81
N PRO A 77 4.04 -15.60 6.68
CA PRO A 77 4.02 -16.92 7.30
C PRO A 77 4.07 -18.09 6.32
N VAL A 78 4.86 -19.10 6.68
CA VAL A 78 5.17 -20.27 5.83
C VAL A 78 4.71 -21.59 6.45
N ASP A 79 4.31 -21.56 7.70
CA ASP A 79 3.76 -22.69 8.44
C ASP A 79 2.44 -23.18 7.83
N ALA A 80 2.07 -24.41 8.17
CA ALA A 80 0.84 -25.02 7.70
C ALA A 80 -0.37 -24.23 8.20
N TYR A 81 -1.29 -23.89 7.29
CA TYR A 81 -2.48 -23.15 7.65
C TYR A 81 -3.51 -24.08 8.30
N ARG A 82 -3.66 -23.97 9.62
CA ARG A 82 -4.62 -24.76 10.43
C ARG A 82 -4.47 -26.27 10.17
N LYS A 83 -5.58 -26.98 9.92
CA LYS A 83 -5.61 -28.41 9.56
C LYS A 83 -5.55 -28.65 8.04
N THR A 84 -5.22 -27.63 7.24
CA THR A 84 -5.10 -27.80 5.79
C THR A 84 -3.71 -28.31 5.40
N LYS A 85 -3.58 -28.88 4.21
CA LYS A 85 -2.27 -29.28 3.63
C LYS A 85 -1.52 -28.11 2.98
N LYS A 86 -2.04 -26.89 3.08
CA LYS A 86 -1.51 -25.68 2.43
C LYS A 86 -0.71 -24.85 3.43
N SER A 87 0.34 -24.17 2.98
CA SER A 87 1.04 -23.18 3.79
C SER A 87 0.19 -21.90 3.92
N ALA A 88 0.46 -21.10 4.94
CA ALA A 88 -0.14 -19.78 5.08
C ALA A 88 0.17 -18.88 3.87
N MET A 89 1.38 -18.94 3.32
CA MET A 89 1.75 -18.27 2.06
C MET A 89 0.82 -18.68 0.91
N GLU A 90 0.59 -19.97 0.70
CA GLU A 90 -0.32 -20.43 -0.35
C GLU A 90 -1.73 -19.89 -0.16
N ILE A 91 -2.25 -19.91 1.06
CA ILE A 91 -3.58 -19.39 1.37
C ILE A 91 -3.69 -17.90 1.01
N LEU A 92 -2.71 -17.09 1.43
CA LEU A 92 -2.69 -15.64 1.19
C LEU A 92 -2.68 -15.28 -0.31
N PHE A 93 -2.05 -16.10 -1.15
CA PHE A 93 -1.99 -15.87 -2.60
C PHE A 93 -3.10 -16.58 -3.40
N THR A 94 -3.87 -17.50 -2.79
CA THR A 94 -4.87 -18.31 -3.52
C THR A 94 -6.30 -18.19 -3.00
N THR A 95 -6.52 -17.46 -1.90
CA THR A 95 -7.82 -17.38 -1.24
C THR A 95 -8.20 -15.92 -1.01
N LEU A 96 -9.35 -15.50 -1.53
CA LEU A 96 -9.93 -14.20 -1.22
C LEU A 96 -10.33 -14.11 0.24
N HIS A 97 -10.33 -12.90 0.79
CA HIS A 97 -10.66 -12.64 2.19
C HIS A 97 -9.78 -13.42 3.17
N SER A 98 -8.49 -13.52 2.86
CA SER A 98 -7.48 -14.13 3.72
C SER A 98 -6.41 -13.12 4.10
N GLY A 99 -5.99 -13.13 5.36
CA GLY A 99 -5.07 -12.11 5.88
C GLY A 99 -5.01 -12.06 7.40
N GLY A 100 -3.92 -11.49 7.93
CA GLY A 100 -3.75 -11.21 9.35
C GLY A 100 -4.35 -9.88 9.80
N LYS A 101 -5.10 -9.19 8.93
CA LYS A 101 -5.56 -7.80 9.10
C LYS A 101 -7.03 -7.69 9.52
N PHE A 102 -7.70 -8.81 9.81
CA PHE A 102 -9.12 -8.86 10.19
C PHE A 102 -9.38 -8.71 11.70
N GLY A 103 -8.33 -8.61 12.52
CA GLY A 103 -8.44 -8.47 13.97
C GLY A 103 -7.26 -7.71 14.56
N GLN A 104 -7.31 -7.40 15.85
CA GLN A 104 -6.35 -6.50 16.51
C GLN A 104 -4.95 -7.09 16.79
N GLY A 105 -4.64 -8.30 16.32
CA GLY A 105 -3.48 -9.07 16.78
C GLY A 105 -2.18 -8.87 15.99
N SER A 106 -2.22 -8.95 14.66
CA SER A 106 -0.99 -9.01 13.86
C SER A 106 -0.54 -7.66 13.28
N TYR A 107 -1.49 -6.73 13.13
CA TYR A 107 -1.28 -5.36 12.68
C TYR A 107 -2.13 -4.44 13.58
N LYS A 108 -1.48 -3.49 14.25
CA LYS A 108 -2.17 -2.44 15.03
C LYS A 108 -2.92 -1.50 14.08
N VAL A 109 -2.30 -1.21 12.93
CA VAL A 109 -2.83 -0.33 11.88
C VAL A 109 -2.44 -0.89 10.51
N SER A 110 -3.34 -0.86 9.54
CA SER A 110 -3.04 -1.22 8.14
C SER A 110 -3.89 -0.43 7.14
N GLY A 111 -3.33 -0.15 5.96
CA GLY A 111 -4.09 0.36 4.82
C GLY A 111 -4.92 -0.74 4.15
N GLY A 112 -4.39 -1.97 4.08
CA GLY A 112 -5.11 -3.13 3.57
C GLY A 112 -6.10 -3.68 4.61
N LEU A 113 -7.37 -3.81 4.26
CA LEU A 113 -8.43 -4.30 5.18
C LEU A 113 -9.24 -5.49 4.63
N HIS A 114 -9.25 -5.68 3.31
CA HIS A 114 -10.15 -6.64 2.67
C HIS A 114 -9.59 -8.07 2.60
N GLY A 115 -8.27 -8.23 2.71
CA GLY A 115 -7.58 -9.53 2.56
C GLY A 115 -7.74 -10.14 1.16
N VAL A 116 -7.79 -9.30 0.11
CA VAL A 116 -7.92 -9.75 -1.29
C VAL A 116 -6.71 -9.41 -2.14
N GLY A 117 -5.93 -8.38 -1.80
CA GLY A 117 -4.87 -7.80 -2.63
C GLY A 117 -3.89 -8.80 -3.23
N MET A 118 -3.15 -9.54 -2.39
CA MET A 118 -2.17 -10.52 -2.85
C MET A 118 -2.79 -11.61 -3.74
N ALA A 119 -3.99 -12.09 -3.38
CA ALA A 119 -4.71 -13.08 -4.16
C ALA A 119 -5.17 -12.53 -5.52
N VAL A 120 -5.59 -11.26 -5.57
CA VAL A 120 -5.95 -10.57 -6.82
C VAL A 120 -4.73 -10.41 -7.73
N VAL A 121 -3.59 -9.96 -7.18
CA VAL A 121 -2.34 -9.87 -7.93
C VAL A 121 -1.93 -11.24 -8.49
N CYS A 122 -2.02 -12.29 -7.67
CA CYS A 122 -1.76 -13.66 -8.11
C CYS A 122 -2.70 -14.12 -9.23
N ALA A 123 -4.01 -13.85 -9.10
CA ALA A 123 -5.02 -14.20 -10.09
C ALA A 123 -4.78 -13.54 -11.45
N LEU A 124 -4.37 -12.27 -11.43
CA LEU A 124 -4.23 -11.41 -12.62
C LEU A 124 -2.80 -11.38 -13.17
N SER A 125 -1.91 -12.22 -12.65
CA SER A 125 -0.55 -12.40 -13.14
C SER A 125 -0.41 -13.67 -13.97
N GLU A 126 0.31 -13.59 -15.09
CA GLU A 126 0.74 -14.75 -15.86
C GLU A 126 1.63 -15.65 -15.02
N ASN A 127 2.61 -15.03 -14.34
CA ASN A 127 3.56 -15.69 -13.46
C ASN A 127 3.74 -14.83 -12.20
N LEU A 128 3.80 -15.47 -11.03
CA LEU A 128 4.11 -14.83 -9.76
C LEU A 128 5.04 -15.74 -8.95
N VAL A 129 6.05 -15.15 -8.32
CA VAL A 129 6.92 -15.84 -7.36
C VAL A 129 6.94 -15.06 -6.06
N ALA A 130 6.47 -15.70 -4.99
CA ALA A 130 6.56 -15.17 -3.65
C ALA A 130 7.72 -15.85 -2.91
N THR A 131 8.58 -15.05 -2.30
CA THR A 131 9.70 -15.50 -1.47
C THR A 131 9.62 -14.84 -0.10
N SER A 132 9.50 -15.65 0.96
CA SER A 132 9.57 -15.19 2.35
C SER A 132 10.91 -15.57 2.96
N ARG A 133 11.55 -14.61 3.62
CA ARG A 133 12.75 -14.79 4.44
C ARG A 133 12.30 -14.73 5.88
N ARG A 134 12.22 -15.90 6.52
CA ARG A 134 11.82 -16.05 7.91
C ARG A 134 12.23 -17.42 8.43
N ASP A 135 12.25 -17.57 9.74
CA ASP A 135 12.56 -18.84 10.41
C ASP A 135 13.92 -19.42 9.99
N GLY A 136 14.89 -18.55 9.66
CA GLY A 136 16.26 -18.90 9.30
C GLY A 136 16.48 -19.34 7.85
N PHE A 137 15.46 -19.34 6.97
CA PHE A 137 15.58 -19.81 5.59
C PHE A 137 14.82 -18.91 4.60
N GLU A 138 15.17 -19.02 3.33
CA GLU A 138 14.32 -18.56 2.23
C GLU A 138 13.24 -19.60 1.93
N TRP A 139 12.00 -19.18 1.73
CA TRP A 139 10.88 -20.03 1.36
C TRP A 139 10.21 -19.45 0.13
N SER A 140 10.11 -20.23 -0.94
CA SER A 140 9.58 -19.73 -2.22
C SER A 140 8.43 -20.59 -2.73
N GLN A 141 7.42 -19.95 -3.32
CA GLN A 141 6.35 -20.62 -4.06
C GLN A 141 6.04 -19.86 -5.35
N ALA A 142 5.85 -20.62 -6.42
CA ALA A 142 5.50 -20.08 -7.73
C ALA A 142 4.02 -20.31 -8.06
N TYR A 143 3.44 -19.38 -8.79
CA TYR A 143 2.04 -19.38 -9.21
C TYR A 143 1.92 -18.94 -10.67
N SER A 144 0.85 -19.39 -11.32
CA SER A 144 0.44 -18.92 -12.63
C SER A 144 -1.08 -18.75 -12.64
N ARG A 145 -1.56 -17.55 -12.97
CA ARG A 145 -2.99 -17.21 -13.07
C ARG A 145 -3.80 -17.63 -11.82
N GLY A 146 -3.27 -17.35 -10.64
CA GLY A 146 -3.88 -17.67 -9.35
C GLY A 146 -3.69 -19.11 -8.86
N LYS A 147 -3.03 -19.98 -9.64
CA LYS A 147 -2.83 -21.39 -9.29
C LYS A 147 -1.38 -21.67 -8.88
N PRO A 148 -1.12 -22.37 -7.77
CA PRO A 148 0.24 -22.75 -7.40
C PRO A 148 0.82 -23.72 -8.44
N THR A 149 2.00 -23.42 -8.97
CA THR A 149 2.74 -24.27 -9.91
C THR A 149 3.84 -25.06 -9.24
N SER A 150 4.12 -24.76 -7.97
CA SER A 150 5.00 -25.53 -7.11
C SER A 150 4.43 -25.68 -5.71
N LYS A 151 4.90 -26.70 -4.99
CA LYS A 151 4.82 -26.72 -3.52
C LYS A 151 5.70 -25.60 -2.95
N LEU A 152 5.50 -25.26 -1.68
CA LEU A 152 6.42 -24.39 -0.94
C LEU A 152 7.81 -25.05 -0.88
N LYS A 153 8.82 -24.37 -1.39
CA LYS A 153 10.21 -24.84 -1.42
C LYS A 153 11.02 -24.15 -0.34
N LYS A 154 11.67 -24.95 0.51
CA LYS A 154 12.70 -24.46 1.43
C LYS A 154 14.00 -24.27 0.65
N GLY A 155 14.52 -23.05 0.68
CA GLY A 155 15.76 -22.65 0.03
C GLY A 155 16.94 -22.58 0.99
N LYS A 156 17.88 -21.69 0.67
CA LYS A 156 19.12 -21.49 1.43
C LYS A 156 18.85 -20.87 2.82
N PRO A 157 19.79 -21.04 3.77
CA PRO A 157 19.76 -20.28 5.03
C PRO A 157 19.74 -18.77 4.78
N ALA A 158 18.92 -18.06 5.56
CA ALA A 158 18.77 -16.61 5.50
C ALA A 158 18.92 -16.02 6.90
N ARG A 159 19.71 -14.95 7.02
CA ARG A 159 19.91 -14.21 8.28
C ARG A 159 19.03 -12.97 8.39
N ASN A 160 18.53 -12.50 7.26
CA ASN A 160 17.62 -11.37 7.16
C ASN A 160 16.18 -11.85 7.08
N TYR A 161 15.26 -10.94 7.39
CA TYR A 161 13.83 -11.14 7.22
C TYR A 161 13.30 -10.38 6.00
N GLY A 162 12.07 -10.67 5.60
CA GLY A 162 11.33 -9.87 4.63
C GLY A 162 10.66 -10.70 3.55
N THR A 163 9.85 -10.03 2.74
CA THR A 163 9.14 -10.65 1.63
C THR A 163 9.68 -10.11 0.31
N THR A 164 9.71 -10.95 -0.72
CA THR A 164 9.89 -10.54 -2.11
C THR A 164 8.78 -11.14 -2.93
N VAL A 165 8.07 -10.30 -3.68
CA VAL A 165 7.06 -10.73 -4.64
C VAL A 165 7.49 -10.21 -6.00
N TYR A 166 7.76 -11.14 -6.91
CA TYR A 166 7.84 -10.85 -8.34
C TYR A 166 6.51 -11.24 -8.97
N PHE A 167 5.95 -10.39 -9.82
CA PHE A 167 4.79 -10.73 -10.63
C PHE A 167 4.88 -10.15 -12.03
N LYS A 168 4.39 -10.92 -13.01
CA LYS A 168 4.22 -10.49 -14.40
C LYS A 168 2.73 -10.44 -14.74
N PRO A 169 2.15 -9.26 -15.02
CA PRO A 169 0.74 -9.12 -15.37
C PRO A 169 0.34 -10.00 -16.55
N ASP A 170 -0.89 -10.54 -16.54
CA ASP A 170 -1.38 -11.44 -17.60
C ASP A 170 -1.85 -10.66 -18.84
N SER A 171 -1.22 -10.90 -19.99
CA SER A 171 -1.58 -10.27 -21.27
C SER A 171 -2.97 -10.67 -21.78
N GLN A 172 -3.57 -11.74 -21.23
CA GLN A 172 -4.97 -12.08 -21.50
C GLN A 172 -5.97 -11.17 -20.77
N ILE A 173 -5.52 -10.47 -19.73
CA ILE A 173 -6.35 -9.57 -18.91
C ILE A 173 -6.07 -8.10 -19.26
N PHE A 174 -4.79 -7.75 -19.41
CA PHE A 174 -4.35 -6.39 -19.68
C PHE A 174 -4.00 -6.22 -21.15
N PRO A 175 -4.74 -5.38 -21.90
CA PRO A 175 -4.45 -5.13 -23.32
C PRO A 175 -3.07 -4.51 -23.56
N LYS A 176 -2.54 -3.78 -22.57
CA LYS A 176 -1.23 -3.13 -22.60
C LYS A 176 -0.55 -3.24 -21.24
N ILE A 177 0.62 -3.88 -21.21
CA ILE A 177 1.44 -4.05 -20.00
C ILE A 177 2.62 -3.07 -20.07
N GLU A 178 2.32 -1.82 -19.73
CA GLU A 178 3.33 -0.77 -19.64
C GLU A 178 3.09 0.01 -18.34
N PHE A 179 4.01 -0.16 -17.39
CA PHE A 179 4.04 0.64 -16.18
C PHE A 179 4.55 2.04 -16.50
N ASN A 180 3.95 3.05 -15.89
CA ASN A 180 4.36 4.43 -16.01
C ASN A 180 5.30 4.76 -14.83
N PRO A 181 6.62 4.93 -15.08
CA PRO A 181 7.58 5.18 -14.01
C PRO A 181 7.23 6.42 -13.19
N LYS A 182 6.68 7.47 -13.81
CA LYS A 182 6.30 8.71 -13.12
C LYS A 182 5.28 8.44 -12.01
N TYR A 183 4.24 7.64 -12.29
CA TYR A 183 3.22 7.31 -11.28
C TYR A 183 3.79 6.47 -10.14
N ILE A 184 4.75 5.59 -10.44
CA ILE A 184 5.42 4.76 -9.45
C ILE A 184 6.32 5.59 -8.55
N LEU A 185 7.11 6.50 -9.13
CA LEU A 185 7.95 7.43 -8.39
C LEU A 185 7.10 8.34 -7.49
N GLU A 186 6.03 8.95 -8.02
CA GLU A 186 5.13 9.80 -7.23
C GLU A 186 4.46 9.02 -6.08
N ARG A 187 4.06 7.77 -6.31
CA ARG A 187 3.45 6.94 -5.26
C ARG A 187 4.47 6.53 -4.21
N ALA A 188 5.64 6.06 -4.62
CA ALA A 188 6.73 5.66 -3.73
C ALA A 188 7.16 6.83 -2.84
N GLU A 189 7.35 8.01 -3.43
CA GLU A 189 7.71 9.21 -2.70
C GLU A 189 6.64 9.62 -1.68
N SER A 190 5.36 9.62 -2.09
CA SER A 190 4.23 9.87 -1.19
C SER A 190 4.21 8.90 -0.01
N LYS A 191 4.45 7.61 -0.24
CA LYS A 191 4.54 6.61 0.83
C LYS A 191 5.74 6.86 1.75
N ALA A 192 6.89 7.27 1.22
CA ALA A 192 8.06 7.60 2.03
C ALA A 192 7.81 8.84 2.91
N PHE A 193 7.10 9.85 2.43
CA PHE A 193 6.69 11.00 3.25
C PHE A 193 5.72 10.61 4.38
N LEU A 194 4.75 9.76 4.09
CA LEU A 194 3.70 9.37 5.03
C LEU A 194 4.19 8.37 6.10
N ASN A 195 5.34 7.74 5.88
CA ASN A 195 5.92 6.77 6.80
C ASN A 195 7.32 7.25 7.18
N LYS A 196 7.38 8.08 8.23
CA LYS A 196 8.61 8.72 8.71
C LYS A 196 9.76 7.73 8.83
N GLY A 197 10.87 8.00 8.14
CA GLY A 197 12.06 7.15 8.15
C GLY A 197 12.00 5.89 7.28
N LEU A 198 10.93 5.66 6.51
CA LEU A 198 10.86 4.58 5.52
C LEU A 198 11.67 4.96 4.28
N ARG A 199 12.61 4.09 3.88
CA ARG A 199 13.34 4.19 2.62
C ARG A 199 12.62 3.40 1.53
N ILE A 200 12.32 4.05 0.41
CA ILE A 200 11.76 3.37 -0.76
C ILE A 200 12.68 3.62 -1.96
N ASN A 201 13.25 2.54 -2.48
CA ASN A 201 14.09 2.55 -3.67
C ASN A 201 13.25 2.09 -4.86
N VAL A 202 13.25 2.84 -5.96
CA VAL A 202 12.61 2.48 -7.21
C VAL A 202 13.67 2.40 -8.30
N SER A 203 13.78 1.27 -8.98
CA SER A 203 14.75 1.09 -10.06
C SER A 203 14.12 0.54 -11.32
N GLU A 204 14.57 1.04 -12.46
CA GLU A 204 14.22 0.58 -13.81
C GLU A 204 15.50 0.62 -14.67
N ASN A 205 15.94 -0.53 -15.17
CA ASN A 205 17.21 -0.67 -15.89
C ASN A 205 18.40 -0.11 -15.07
N SER A 206 19.07 0.93 -15.58
CA SER A 206 20.19 1.60 -14.90
C SER A 206 19.76 2.80 -14.05
N ASN A 207 18.49 3.20 -14.13
CA ASN A 207 17.96 4.34 -13.38
C ASN A 207 17.51 3.88 -12.01
N SER A 208 17.93 4.60 -10.96
CA SER A 208 17.52 4.34 -9.58
C SER A 208 17.16 5.65 -8.89
N HIS A 209 16.05 5.63 -8.17
CA HIS A 209 15.55 6.74 -7.36
C HIS A 209 15.39 6.24 -5.93
N THR A 210 15.90 7.00 -4.96
CA THR A 210 15.76 6.71 -3.53
C THR A 210 14.94 7.80 -2.88
N PHE A 211 13.87 7.41 -2.19
CA PHE A 211 13.04 8.29 -1.40
C PHE A 211 13.25 7.99 0.08
N TYR A 212 13.64 9.01 0.84
CA TYR A 212 13.89 8.90 2.27
C TYR A 212 13.70 10.26 2.93
N TYR A 213 12.67 10.36 3.79
CA TYR A 213 12.27 11.61 4.44
C TYR A 213 12.23 11.41 5.96
N PRO A 214 13.30 11.77 6.68
CA PRO A 214 13.40 11.54 8.12
C PRO A 214 12.40 12.38 8.92
N GLU A 215 11.91 13.51 8.40
CA GLU A 215 10.91 14.35 9.06
C GLU A 215 9.49 14.12 8.54
N GLY A 216 9.28 13.10 7.68
CA GLY A 216 7.97 12.64 7.22
C GLY A 216 7.12 13.74 6.59
N ILE A 217 5.89 13.92 7.09
CA ILE A 217 4.93 14.88 6.52
C ILE A 217 5.38 16.35 6.64
N GLN A 218 6.33 16.68 7.52
CA GLN A 218 6.92 18.01 7.56
C GLN A 218 7.73 18.29 6.28
N ASP A 219 8.49 17.30 5.80
CA ASP A 219 9.20 17.42 4.53
C ASP A 219 8.21 17.44 3.35
N TYR A 220 7.09 16.73 3.48
CA TYR A 220 6.05 16.75 2.45
C TYR A 220 5.43 18.14 2.30
N ILE A 221 5.13 18.82 3.41
CA ILE A 221 4.63 20.19 3.39
C ILE A 221 5.61 21.15 2.70
N LYS A 222 6.92 21.03 2.97
CA LYS A 222 7.94 21.82 2.26
C LYS A 222 7.91 21.54 0.75
N LYS A 223 7.74 20.28 0.35
CA LYS A 223 7.63 19.90 -1.07
C LYS A 223 6.37 20.51 -1.72
N ILE A 224 5.22 20.46 -1.05
CA ILE A 224 3.95 20.97 -1.58
C ILE A 224 4.00 22.49 -1.76
N VAL A 225 4.54 23.20 -0.76
CA VAL A 225 4.70 24.66 -0.82
C VAL A 225 5.74 25.06 -1.86
N GLY A 226 6.80 24.26 -2.02
CA GLY A 226 7.86 24.52 -2.99
C GLY A 226 8.56 25.85 -2.69
N GLN A 227 8.64 26.73 -3.68
CA GLN A 227 9.26 28.05 -3.57
C GLN A 227 8.27 29.18 -3.24
N LYS A 228 7.00 28.87 -2.94
CA LYS A 228 6.00 29.89 -2.61
C LYS A 228 6.36 30.60 -1.31
N PRO A 229 6.08 31.92 -1.18
CA PRO A 229 6.30 32.63 0.07
C PRO A 229 5.41 32.06 1.18
N THR A 230 5.95 31.98 2.40
CA THR A 230 5.27 31.49 3.60
C THR A 230 5.17 32.57 4.65
N LEU A 231 4.13 32.50 5.48
CA LEU A 231 3.97 33.38 6.66
C LEU A 231 4.68 32.82 7.90
N MET A 232 5.33 31.66 7.78
CA MET A 232 6.03 30.97 8.86
C MET A 232 7.34 30.39 8.34
N ASP A 233 8.36 30.43 9.19
CA ASP A 233 9.71 29.91 8.88
C ASP A 233 9.75 28.37 8.83
N LYS A 234 8.91 27.71 9.64
CA LYS A 234 8.85 26.24 9.75
C LYS A 234 7.40 25.77 9.74
N PRO A 235 7.10 24.57 9.20
CA PRO A 235 5.80 23.96 9.32
C PRO A 235 5.38 23.85 10.79
N PHE A 236 4.12 24.19 11.09
CA PHE A 236 3.52 23.75 12.33
C PHE A 236 3.40 22.23 12.25
N TYR A 237 3.76 21.53 13.33
CA TYR A 237 3.72 20.08 13.40
C TYR A 237 3.19 19.61 14.75
N VAL A 238 2.26 18.67 14.73
CA VAL A 238 1.77 17.97 15.91
C VAL A 238 1.62 16.49 15.59
N GLU A 239 2.20 15.67 16.45
CA GLU A 239 2.00 14.23 16.51
C GLU A 239 1.41 13.89 17.87
N LYS A 240 0.33 13.11 17.88
CA LYS A 240 -0.30 12.63 19.11
C LYS A 240 -0.80 11.22 18.90
N GLU A 241 -0.45 10.33 19.82
CA GLU A 241 -0.93 8.96 19.86
C GLU A 241 -1.61 8.71 21.20
N ASP A 242 -2.78 8.07 21.17
CA ASP A 242 -3.41 7.46 22.32
C ASP A 242 -3.65 5.95 22.07
N ASN A 243 -4.39 5.30 22.97
CA ASN A 243 -4.63 3.85 22.88
C ASN A 243 -5.46 3.44 21.64
N LEU A 244 -6.17 4.37 20.99
CA LEU A 244 -7.08 4.10 19.88
C LEU A 244 -6.58 4.65 18.54
N LEU A 245 -5.92 5.81 18.56
CA LEU A 245 -5.62 6.57 17.35
C LEU A 245 -4.24 7.20 17.43
N LYS A 246 -3.54 7.19 16.30
CA LYS A 246 -2.40 8.06 16.02
C LYS A 246 -2.84 9.15 15.05
N LEU A 247 -2.67 10.41 15.45
CA LEU A 247 -2.90 11.59 14.64
C LEU A 247 -1.57 12.31 14.41
N GLU A 248 -1.29 12.63 13.15
CA GLU A 248 -0.15 13.44 12.76
C GLU A 248 -0.64 14.54 11.82
N THR A 249 -0.23 15.79 12.05
CA THR A 249 -0.58 16.91 11.20
C THR A 249 0.59 17.86 11.03
N ALA A 250 0.77 18.35 9.81
CA ALA A 250 1.73 19.38 9.47
C ALA A 250 1.08 20.38 8.53
N PHE A 251 1.35 21.68 8.71
CA PHE A 251 0.87 22.69 7.77
C PHE A 251 1.67 24.00 7.80
N LEU A 252 1.54 24.77 6.73
CA LEU A 252 2.11 26.10 6.54
C LEU A 252 1.01 27.05 6.07
N TRP A 253 1.11 28.33 6.44
CA TRP A 253 0.30 29.39 5.84
C TRP A 253 1.10 30.09 4.76
N THR A 254 0.45 30.39 3.65
CA THR A 254 0.95 31.25 2.57
C THR A 254 0.15 32.56 2.56
N PRO A 255 0.64 33.63 1.93
CA PRO A 255 -0.13 34.87 1.75
C PRO A 255 -1.35 34.72 0.82
N THR A 256 -1.48 33.61 0.11
CA THR A 256 -2.57 33.35 -0.84
C THR A 256 -3.85 32.95 -0.12
N THR A 257 -5.00 33.21 -0.74
CA THR A 257 -6.32 32.78 -0.23
C THR A 257 -6.63 31.31 -0.53
N ASP A 258 -5.87 30.68 -1.42
CA ASP A 258 -6.07 29.28 -1.79
C ASP A 258 -5.80 28.34 -0.61
N THR A 259 -6.69 27.37 -0.41
CA THR A 259 -6.55 26.35 0.62
C THR A 259 -6.36 24.98 -0.02
N GLN A 260 -5.30 24.28 0.38
CA GLN A 260 -5.07 22.90 -0.01
C GLN A 260 -4.92 22.03 1.24
N ILE A 261 -5.77 21.02 1.37
CA ILE A 261 -5.68 20.02 2.43
C ILE A 261 -5.47 18.65 1.79
N LEU A 262 -4.44 17.95 2.23
CA LEU A 262 -4.19 16.56 1.86
C LEU A 262 -4.42 15.69 3.11
N SER A 263 -5.48 14.89 3.09
CA SER A 263 -5.86 14.02 4.21
C SER A 263 -5.59 12.56 3.89
N PHE A 264 -5.19 11.80 4.91
CA PHE A 264 -4.79 10.39 4.79
C PHE A 264 -5.29 9.59 6.00
N ALA A 265 -5.59 8.32 5.77
CA ALA A 265 -5.85 7.32 6.79
C ALA A 265 -4.97 6.10 6.50
N ASN A 266 -4.15 5.69 7.47
CA ASN A 266 -3.24 4.53 7.34
C ASN A 266 -2.38 4.55 6.06
N SER A 267 -1.78 5.71 5.75
CA SER A 267 -0.99 5.93 4.53
C SER A 267 -1.78 5.81 3.21
N ILE A 268 -3.12 5.79 3.25
CA ILE A 268 -4.01 5.83 2.10
C ILE A 268 -4.62 7.23 1.98
N ARG A 269 -4.64 7.77 0.76
CA ARG A 269 -5.19 9.10 0.48
C ARG A 269 -6.72 9.08 0.56
N THR A 270 -7.29 9.98 1.35
CA THR A 270 -8.74 10.21 1.38
C THR A 270 -9.08 11.39 0.49
N ILE A 271 -9.47 11.13 -0.76
CA ILE A 271 -9.72 12.17 -1.78
C ILE A 271 -10.91 13.05 -1.38
N ASP A 272 -11.97 12.43 -0.88
CA ASP A 272 -13.20 13.11 -0.44
C ASP A 272 -13.14 13.58 1.03
N GLY A 273 -11.96 13.51 1.65
CA GLY A 273 -11.77 13.83 3.06
C GLY A 273 -12.42 12.80 4.00
N GLY A 274 -13.07 13.27 5.06
CA GLY A 274 -13.71 12.42 6.06
C GLY A 274 -13.76 13.07 7.44
N THR A 275 -14.06 12.27 8.46
CA THR A 275 -14.21 12.73 9.85
C THR A 275 -12.93 13.34 10.41
N HIS A 276 -11.76 12.80 10.05
CA HIS A 276 -10.44 13.32 10.40
C HIS A 276 -10.19 14.72 9.81
N GLU A 277 -10.53 14.95 8.55
CA GLU A 277 -10.38 16.27 7.93
C GLU A 277 -11.35 17.30 8.53
N ILE A 278 -12.60 16.91 8.76
CA ILE A 278 -13.60 17.77 9.43
C ILE A 278 -13.11 18.14 10.84
N GLY A 279 -12.60 17.15 11.60
CA GLY A 279 -12.01 17.36 12.92
C GLY A 279 -10.85 18.34 12.90
N PHE A 280 -9.94 18.21 11.93
CA PHE A 280 -8.83 19.14 11.73
C PHE A 280 -9.30 20.58 11.46
N ARG A 281 -10.23 20.77 10.51
CA ARG A 281 -10.79 22.09 10.16
C ARG A 281 -11.44 22.77 11.37
N ASN A 282 -12.27 22.02 12.10
CA ASN A 282 -12.94 22.50 13.30
C ASN A 282 -11.95 22.83 14.42
N GLY A 283 -10.94 21.98 14.62
CA GLY A 283 -9.89 22.15 15.62
C GLY A 283 -9.07 23.43 15.39
N ILE A 284 -8.58 23.65 14.17
CA ILE A 284 -7.86 24.88 13.81
C ILE A 284 -8.74 26.10 13.98
N THR A 285 -9.98 26.07 13.49
CA THR A 285 -10.90 27.20 13.59
C THR A 285 -11.12 27.61 15.05
N LYS A 286 -11.34 26.63 15.93
CA LYS A 286 -11.50 26.87 17.37
C LYS A 286 -10.23 27.43 18.01
N ALA A 287 -9.06 26.88 17.67
CA ALA A 287 -7.78 27.32 18.22
C ALA A 287 -7.45 28.77 17.83
N VAL A 288 -7.64 29.12 16.55
CA VAL A 288 -7.37 30.47 16.04
C VAL A 288 -8.35 31.49 16.65
N ARG A 289 -9.65 31.18 16.74
CA ARG A 289 -10.64 32.04 17.39
C ARG A 289 -10.29 32.29 18.86
N ALA A 290 -10.00 31.24 19.61
CA ALA A 290 -9.61 31.36 21.01
C ALA A 290 -8.35 32.24 21.19
N TYR A 291 -7.39 32.16 20.26
CA TYR A 291 -6.22 33.03 20.28
C TYR A 291 -6.58 34.49 20.00
N ILE A 292 -7.40 34.76 18.98
CA ILE A 292 -7.88 36.10 18.61
C ILE A 292 -8.61 36.75 19.79
N ASP A 293 -9.53 36.02 20.43
CA ASP A 293 -10.30 36.52 21.57
C ASP A 293 -9.39 36.82 22.77
N ARG A 294 -8.48 35.89 23.12
CA ARG A 294 -7.53 36.05 24.23
C ARG A 294 -6.61 37.25 24.02
N ARG A 295 -6.21 37.51 22.77
CA ARG A 295 -5.33 38.62 22.41
C ARG A 295 -6.08 39.91 22.06
N LYS A 296 -7.42 39.90 22.08
CA LYS A 296 -8.28 41.03 21.70
C LYS A 296 -7.93 41.58 20.31
N LEU A 297 -7.73 40.68 19.34
CA LEU A 297 -7.32 41.03 17.97
C LEU A 297 -8.50 41.30 17.03
N LEU A 298 -9.74 41.15 17.50
CA LEU A 298 -10.90 41.59 16.75
C LEU A 298 -10.91 43.13 16.68
N PRO A 299 -11.16 43.72 15.50
CA PRO A 299 -11.41 45.14 15.42
C PRO A 299 -12.59 45.50 16.34
N LYS A 300 -12.44 46.61 17.08
CA LYS A 300 -13.53 47.18 17.88
C LYS A 300 -14.66 47.66 16.98
#